data_AF-A0A1B9FUD5-F1
#
_entry.id   AF-A0A1B9FUD5-F1
#
_cell.length_a   1.000
_cell.length_b   1.000
_cell.length_c   1.000
_cell.angle_alpha   90.00
_cell.angle_beta   90.00
_cell.angle_gamma   90.00
#
_symmetry.space_group_name_H-M   'P 1'
#
loop_
_entity.id
_entity.type
_entity.pdbx_description
1 polymer ?
#
loop_
_entity_poly.entity_id
_entity_poly.type
_entity_poly.pdbx_seq_one_letter_code
_entity_poly.pdbx_strand_id
1 'polypeptide(L)'
;MRDGAPVSSHDLPTDKLTEGSCAVDIFACLPPNLDLSDRSARREFFKTATDNQKRALNVAAIRRLTGSVKAIGDIYAQMSDTLKKYINYTSSIASVRAGGPITYKVEINGKTHPDDMPEQYTNLSTFDDIMSLPPHHLDQWLSFHDQSHPQDDSRMYKAKLLFVARGGTMNDSVRRYEREEQEQEAKARAKLTEAKKGGGGKKRKSDVDAVDTGLDGRRRSKRRTQTP
;
A
#
# COMPACT_ATOMS: atom_id res chain seq x y z
N MET A 1 44.68 -17.32 11.57
CA MET A 1 43.60 -16.32 11.77
C MET A 1 42.31 -17.11 11.85
N ARG A 2 41.44 -16.76 12.81
CA ARG A 2 40.49 -17.70 13.45
C ARG A 2 39.29 -18.04 12.56
N ASP A 3 39.17 -19.32 12.23
CA ASP A 3 37.97 -19.94 11.68
C ASP A 3 36.90 -20.06 12.77
N GLY A 4 35.80 -19.33 12.61
CA GLY A 4 34.63 -19.40 13.49
C GLY A 4 33.65 -20.45 12.98
N ALA A 5 33.64 -21.62 13.61
CA ALA A 5 32.63 -22.65 13.37
C ALA A 5 31.23 -22.16 13.81
N PRO A 6 30.15 -22.49 13.07
CA PRO A 6 28.79 -22.21 13.49
C PRO A 6 28.40 -23.10 14.69
N VAL A 7 27.95 -22.44 15.76
CA VAL A 7 27.45 -23.10 16.98
C VAL A 7 26.13 -23.79 16.66
N SER A 8 26.17 -25.12 16.62
CA SER A 8 25.00 -25.98 16.53
C SER A 8 24.05 -25.69 17.68
N SER A 9 22.87 -25.16 17.34
CA SER A 9 21.85 -24.75 18.30
C SER A 9 21.10 -25.99 18.76
N HIS A 10 21.37 -26.42 20.00
CA HIS A 10 20.51 -27.20 20.89
C HIS A 10 19.23 -27.78 20.27
N ASP A 11 19.30 -29.04 19.83
CA ASP A 11 18.16 -29.95 19.88
C ASP A 11 17.84 -30.20 21.36
N LEU A 12 16.93 -29.39 21.91
CA LEU A 12 16.31 -29.73 23.19
C LEU A 12 15.41 -30.93 22.96
N PRO A 13 15.55 -32.01 23.75
CA PRO A 13 14.64 -33.14 23.68
C PRO A 13 13.23 -32.62 24.00
N THR A 14 12.37 -32.65 22.99
CA THR A 14 10.93 -32.53 23.16
C THR A 14 10.47 -33.84 23.79
N ASP A 15 10.60 -33.91 25.12
CA ASP A 15 10.01 -34.96 25.92
C ASP A 15 8.53 -35.05 25.55
N LYS A 16 8.19 -36.15 24.88
CA LYS A 16 6.81 -36.59 24.72
C LYS A 16 6.30 -36.91 26.11
N LEU A 17 5.71 -35.91 26.77
CA LEU A 17 4.90 -36.10 27.96
C LEU A 17 3.73 -36.98 27.56
N THR A 18 3.90 -38.27 27.84
CA THR A 18 2.88 -39.31 27.81
C THR A 18 1.60 -38.80 28.47
N GLU A 19 0.59 -38.55 27.64
CA GLU A 19 -0.81 -38.36 28.02
C GLU A 19 -1.34 -39.69 28.58
N GLY A 20 -1.10 -39.93 29.88
CA GLY A 20 -1.51 -41.15 30.55
C GLY A 20 -1.59 -41.04 32.07
N SER A 21 -1.59 -39.83 32.61
CA SER A 21 -1.79 -39.59 34.04
C SER A 21 -3.19 -39.04 34.24
N CYS A 22 -4.01 -39.70 35.08
CA CYS A 22 -5.23 -39.14 35.62
C CYS A 22 -4.90 -37.76 36.20
N ALA A 23 -5.15 -36.70 35.41
CA ALA A 23 -4.96 -35.34 35.84
C ALA A 23 -5.97 -35.08 36.96
N VAL A 24 -5.55 -35.35 38.20
CA VAL A 24 -6.26 -34.89 39.39
C VAL A 24 -6.49 -33.41 39.16
N ASP A 25 -7.76 -33.02 39.07
CA ASP A 25 -8.11 -31.64 38.81
C ASP A 25 -7.60 -30.81 39.99
N ILE A 26 -6.44 -30.17 39.79
CA ILE A 26 -5.74 -29.39 40.80
C ILE A 26 -6.67 -28.27 41.33
N PHE A 27 -7.69 -27.89 40.57
CA PHE A 27 -8.66 -26.87 40.96
C PHE A 27 -9.87 -27.42 41.72
N ALA A 28 -10.04 -28.74 41.87
CA ALA A 28 -11.15 -29.33 42.61
C ALA A 28 -11.18 -28.94 44.09
N CYS A 29 -10.05 -28.48 44.65
CA CYS A 29 -9.96 -27.97 46.01
C CYS A 29 -10.34 -26.49 46.15
N LEU A 30 -10.56 -25.77 45.05
CA LEU A 30 -10.94 -24.36 45.05
C LEU A 30 -12.46 -24.19 45.17
N PRO A 31 -12.94 -23.15 45.87
CA PRO A 31 -14.35 -22.83 45.92
C PRO A 31 -14.89 -22.53 44.51
N PRO A 32 -16.04 -23.09 44.11
CA PRO A 32 -16.59 -22.91 42.76
C PRO A 32 -17.03 -21.47 42.47
N ASN A 33 -17.24 -20.67 43.52
CA ASN A 33 -17.61 -19.26 43.47
C ASN A 33 -16.40 -18.31 43.54
N LEU A 34 -15.17 -18.83 43.63
CA LEU A 34 -13.98 -17.99 43.65
C LEU A 34 -13.66 -17.48 42.25
N ASP A 35 -13.79 -16.17 42.04
CA ASP A 35 -13.36 -15.53 40.80
C ASP A 35 -11.82 -15.50 40.72
N LEU A 36 -11.26 -16.33 39.83
CA LEU A 36 -9.81 -16.41 39.59
C LEU A 36 -9.28 -15.22 38.77
N SER A 37 -10.16 -14.42 38.17
CA SER A 37 -9.80 -13.22 37.44
C SER A 37 -9.59 -12.03 38.38
N ASP A 38 -10.37 -11.92 39.45
CA ASP A 38 -10.24 -10.89 40.48
C ASP A 38 -9.01 -11.12 41.36
N ARG A 39 -8.15 -10.11 41.44
CA ARG A 39 -6.94 -10.12 42.28
C ARG A 39 -7.29 -9.97 43.76
N SER A 40 -8.31 -9.18 44.09
CA SER A 40 -8.71 -8.88 45.46
C SER A 40 -9.35 -10.10 46.12
N ALA A 41 -10.34 -10.72 45.46
CA ALA A 41 -10.96 -11.97 45.94
C ALA A 41 -9.92 -13.08 46.17
N ARG A 42 -9.00 -13.29 45.22
CA ARG A 42 -7.92 -14.29 45.39
C ARG A 42 -7.01 -13.97 46.55
N ARG A 43 -6.62 -12.71 46.75
CA ARG A 43 -5.74 -12.30 47.84
C ARG A 43 -6.40 -12.51 49.20
N GLU A 44 -7.69 -12.20 49.30
CA GLU A 44 -8.45 -12.40 50.53
C GLU A 44 -8.60 -13.88 50.85
N PHE A 45 -8.99 -14.69 49.86
CA PHE A 45 -9.06 -16.14 50.01
C PHE A 45 -7.71 -16.78 50.35
N PHE A 46 -6.60 -16.31 49.77
CA PHE A 46 -5.26 -16.85 50.02
C PHE A 46 -4.84 -16.77 51.50
N LYS A 47 -5.34 -15.77 52.25
CA LYS A 47 -5.02 -15.59 53.68
C LYS A 47 -5.54 -16.73 54.54
N THR A 48 -6.68 -17.30 54.18
CA THR A 48 -7.37 -18.36 54.94
C THR A 48 -7.30 -19.73 54.25
N ALA A 49 -6.75 -19.80 53.04
CA ALA A 49 -6.62 -21.01 52.25
C ALA A 49 -5.66 -22.05 52.85
N THR A 50 -5.98 -23.33 52.65
CA THR A 50 -5.08 -24.46 52.92
C THR A 50 -3.91 -24.49 51.94
N ASP A 51 -2.85 -25.25 52.25
CA ASP A 51 -1.68 -25.35 51.38
C ASP A 51 -2.00 -25.91 49.98
N ASN A 52 -2.92 -26.87 49.90
CA ASN A 52 -3.39 -27.42 48.62
C ASN A 52 -4.12 -26.35 47.78
N GLN A 53 -4.98 -25.56 48.42
CA GLN A 53 -5.66 -24.43 47.76
C GLN A 53 -4.69 -23.34 47.32
N LYS A 54 -3.68 -23.01 48.14
CA LYS A 54 -2.62 -22.07 47.77
C LYS A 54 -1.83 -22.57 46.55
N ARG A 55 -1.49 -23.85 46.49
CA ARG A 55 -0.85 -24.46 45.31
C ARG A 55 -1.74 -24.36 44.08
N ALA A 56 -3.03 -24.67 44.20
CA ALA A 56 -3.98 -24.53 43.10
C ALA A 56 -4.11 -23.08 42.59
N LEU A 57 -4.15 -22.10 43.50
CA LEU A 57 -4.13 -20.67 43.14
C LEU A 57 -2.84 -20.26 42.43
N ASN A 58 -1.69 -20.76 42.90
CA ASN A 58 -0.41 -20.51 42.25
C ASN A 58 -0.37 -21.10 40.84
N VAL A 59 -0.87 -22.32 40.64
CA VAL A 59 -0.98 -22.95 39.31
C VAL A 59 -1.92 -22.13 38.41
N ALA A 60 -3.06 -21.66 38.91
CA ALA A 60 -3.96 -20.78 38.16
C ALA A 60 -3.28 -19.46 37.77
N ALA A 61 -2.53 -18.85 38.69
CA ALA A 61 -1.79 -17.62 38.44
C ALA A 61 -0.69 -17.82 37.39
N ILE A 62 0.07 -18.91 37.46
CA ILE A 62 1.09 -19.28 36.48
C ILE A 62 0.44 -19.48 35.11
N ARG A 63 -0.64 -20.27 35.00
CA ARG A 63 -1.36 -20.48 33.73
C ARG A 63 -1.82 -19.17 33.09
N ARG A 64 -2.36 -18.25 33.90
CA ARG A 64 -2.74 -16.92 33.43
C ARG A 64 -1.53 -16.13 32.92
N LEU A 65 -0.42 -16.13 33.66
CA LEU A 65 0.84 -15.50 33.26
C LEU A 65 1.36 -16.07 31.94
N THR A 66 1.40 -17.40 31.80
CA THR A 66 1.79 -18.07 30.56
C THR A 66 0.89 -17.68 29.39
N GLY A 67 -0.43 -17.60 29.60
CA GLY A 67 -1.38 -17.13 28.59
C GLY A 67 -1.11 -15.68 28.17
N SER A 68 -0.84 -14.78 29.12
CA SER A 68 -0.49 -13.39 28.82
C SER A 68 0.84 -13.26 28.08
N VAL A 69 1.87 -14.01 28.47
CA VAL A 69 3.17 -14.02 27.77
C VAL A 69 3.01 -14.52 26.34
N LYS A 70 2.21 -15.56 26.11
CA LYS A 70 1.90 -16.06 24.77
C LYS A 70 1.22 -14.99 23.92
N ALA A 71 0.18 -14.34 24.45
CA ALA A 71 -0.53 -13.28 23.74
C ALA A 71 0.40 -12.09 23.39
N ILE A 72 1.30 -11.70 24.31
CA ILE A 72 2.32 -10.70 24.03
C ILE A 72 3.26 -11.18 22.90
N GLY A 73 3.69 -12.43 22.94
CA GLY A 73 4.50 -13.04 21.88
C GLY A 73 3.82 -12.99 20.52
N ASP A 74 2.54 -13.31 20.45
CA ASP A 74 1.74 -13.26 19.22
C ASP A 74 1.66 -11.81 18.67
N ILE A 75 1.49 -10.81 19.55
CA ILE A 75 1.50 -9.39 19.17
C ILE A 75 2.88 -9.00 18.61
N TYR A 76 3.98 -9.40 19.26
CA TYR A 76 5.33 -9.12 18.77
C TYR A 76 5.61 -9.77 17.41
N ALA A 77 5.11 -10.99 17.18
CA ALA A 77 5.21 -11.65 15.88
C ALA A 77 4.49 -10.85 14.79
N GLN A 78 3.24 -10.43 15.04
CA GLN A 78 2.48 -9.59 14.12
C GLN A 78 3.16 -8.24 13.83
N MET A 79 3.71 -7.59 14.86
CA MET A 79 4.47 -6.35 14.69
C MET A 79 5.74 -6.57 13.87
N SER A 80 6.48 -7.66 14.12
CA SER A 80 7.69 -8.02 13.38
C SER A 80 7.38 -8.22 11.89
N ASP A 81 6.30 -8.94 11.57
CA ASP A 81 5.90 -9.18 10.19
C ASP A 81 5.43 -7.90 9.49
N THR A 82 4.71 -7.04 10.21
CA THR A 82 4.33 -5.71 9.70
C THR A 82 5.55 -4.85 9.41
N LEU A 83 6.53 -4.84 10.31
CA LEU A 83 7.78 -4.10 10.12
C LEU A 83 8.60 -4.64 8.94
N LYS A 84 8.70 -5.96 8.79
CA LYS A 84 9.35 -6.58 7.62
C LYS A 84 8.68 -6.17 6.31
N LYS A 85 7.35 -6.20 6.25
CA LYS A 85 6.58 -5.74 5.07
C LYS A 85 6.91 -4.27 4.74
N TYR A 86 6.93 -3.41 5.76
CA TYR A 86 7.29 -1.99 5.59
C TYR A 86 8.74 -1.78 5.10
N ILE A 87 9.70 -2.51 5.67
CA ILE A 87 11.10 -2.45 5.22
C ILE A 87 11.21 -2.90 3.76
N ASN A 88 10.59 -4.02 3.40
CA ASN A 88 10.60 -4.51 2.01
C ASN A 88 9.96 -3.51 1.04
N TYR A 89 8.86 -2.87 1.43
CA TYR A 89 8.21 -1.83 0.65
C TYR A 89 9.13 -0.62 0.42
N THR A 90 9.76 -0.10 1.47
CA THR A 90 10.66 1.06 1.37
C THR A 90 11.92 0.74 0.56
N SER A 91 12.49 -0.47 0.70
CA SER A 91 13.58 -0.95 -0.16
C SER A 91 13.16 -1.06 -1.63
N SER A 92 11.94 -1.55 -1.91
CA SER A 92 11.40 -1.60 -3.27
C SER A 92 11.27 -0.20 -3.88
N ILE A 93 10.74 0.77 -3.14
CA ILE A 93 10.67 2.18 -3.60
C ILE A 93 12.05 2.72 -3.96
N ALA A 94 13.05 2.50 -3.09
CA ALA A 94 14.39 2.98 -3.33
C ALA A 94 14.99 2.36 -4.60
N SER A 95 14.75 1.07 -4.83
CA SER A 95 15.17 0.37 -6.05
C SER A 95 14.48 0.94 -7.29
N VAL A 96 13.17 1.14 -7.25
CA VAL A 96 12.40 1.69 -8.39
C VAL A 96 12.85 3.11 -8.73
N ARG A 97 13.13 3.94 -7.73
CA ARG A 97 13.66 5.30 -7.94
C ARG A 97 15.00 5.28 -8.66
N ALA A 98 15.83 4.26 -8.44
CA ALA A 98 17.08 4.04 -9.14
C ALA A 98 16.90 3.41 -10.54
N GLY A 99 15.66 3.24 -11.01
CA GLY A 99 15.34 2.60 -12.29
C GLY A 99 15.22 1.07 -12.22
N GLY A 100 15.28 0.49 -11.02
CA GLY A 100 15.06 -0.94 -10.80
C GLY A 100 13.59 -1.36 -10.91
N PRO A 101 13.31 -2.67 -10.89
CA PRO A 101 11.96 -3.20 -10.90
C PRO A 101 11.25 -3.00 -9.54
N ILE A 102 9.93 -2.99 -9.57
CA ILE A 102 9.07 -3.18 -8.40
C ILE A 102 9.27 -4.61 -7.92
N THR A 103 9.83 -4.77 -6.72
CA THR A 103 10.06 -6.07 -6.10
C THR A 103 9.01 -6.40 -5.04
N TYR A 104 8.38 -5.38 -4.46
CA TYR A 104 7.31 -5.54 -3.49
C TYR A 104 5.97 -5.81 -4.18
N LYS A 105 5.33 -6.92 -3.83
CA LYS A 105 3.97 -7.25 -4.30
C LYS A 105 2.95 -6.75 -3.29
N VAL A 106 2.03 -5.90 -3.76
CA VAL A 106 0.90 -5.45 -2.95
C VAL A 106 -0.16 -6.55 -2.95
N GLU A 107 -0.54 -7.03 -1.77
CA GLU A 107 -1.62 -7.99 -1.60
C GLU A 107 -2.92 -7.27 -1.28
N ILE A 108 -4.00 -7.61 -2.00
CA ILE A 108 -5.36 -7.11 -1.78
C ILE A 108 -6.25 -8.32 -1.57
N ASN A 109 -6.88 -8.41 -0.40
CA ASN A 109 -7.73 -9.55 -0.01
C ASN A 109 -7.05 -10.93 -0.21
N GLY A 110 -5.74 -11.01 0.05
CA GLY A 110 -4.94 -12.23 -0.11
C GLY A 110 -4.55 -12.57 -1.55
N LYS A 111 -4.87 -11.73 -2.53
CA LYS A 111 -4.49 -11.88 -3.94
C LYS A 111 -3.42 -10.86 -4.31
N THR A 112 -2.60 -11.19 -5.30
CA THR A 112 -1.53 -10.30 -5.81
C THR A 112 -1.83 -9.72 -7.20
N HIS A 113 -2.92 -10.16 -7.82
CA HIS A 113 -3.35 -9.78 -9.17
C HIS A 113 -4.86 -9.99 -9.33
N PRO A 114 -5.50 -9.37 -10.35
CA PRO A 114 -6.92 -9.58 -10.64
C PRO A 114 -7.24 -11.03 -11.00
N ASP A 115 -8.49 -11.41 -10.74
CA ASP A 115 -9.03 -12.68 -11.22
C ASP A 115 -9.04 -12.70 -12.77
N ASP A 116 -8.78 -13.86 -13.35
CA ASP A 116 -8.71 -14.09 -14.81
C ASP A 116 -7.57 -13.37 -15.57
N MET A 117 -6.59 -12.79 -14.86
CA MET A 117 -5.42 -12.18 -15.50
C MET A 117 -4.52 -13.26 -16.15
N PRO A 118 -4.21 -13.16 -17.45
CA PRO A 118 -3.30 -14.10 -18.11
C PRO A 118 -1.91 -14.11 -17.45
N GLU A 119 -1.25 -15.27 -17.39
CA GLU A 119 0.00 -15.47 -16.67
C GLU A 119 1.08 -14.42 -17.03
N GLN A 120 1.21 -14.11 -18.33
CA GLN A 120 2.13 -13.10 -18.85
C GLN A 120 1.89 -11.67 -18.35
N TYR A 121 0.69 -11.37 -17.82
CA TYR A 121 0.29 -10.05 -17.30
C TYR A 121 0.13 -10.04 -15.77
N THR A 122 0.42 -11.15 -15.09
CA THR A 122 0.38 -11.22 -13.62
C THR A 122 1.56 -10.52 -12.96
N ASN A 123 2.73 -10.54 -13.61
CA ASN A 123 3.97 -10.04 -13.05
C ASN A 123 4.44 -8.73 -13.70
N LEU A 124 3.87 -7.61 -13.25
CA LEU A 124 4.27 -6.28 -13.69
C LEU A 124 5.36 -5.72 -12.77
N SER A 125 6.59 -5.73 -13.25
CA SER A 125 7.77 -5.33 -12.48
C SER A 125 8.27 -3.94 -12.87
N THR A 126 8.02 -3.51 -14.10
CA THR A 126 8.47 -2.22 -14.62
C THR A 126 7.31 -1.37 -15.13
N PHE A 127 7.57 -0.07 -15.34
CA PHE A 127 6.59 0.79 -16.01
C PHE A 127 6.34 0.34 -17.45
N ASP A 128 7.35 -0.21 -18.12
CA ASP A 128 7.26 -0.71 -19.50
C ASP A 128 6.33 -1.93 -19.57
N ASP A 129 6.37 -2.82 -18.56
CA ASP A 129 5.43 -3.94 -18.44
C ASP A 129 3.98 -3.44 -18.38
N ILE A 130 3.72 -2.41 -17.58
CA ILE A 130 2.39 -1.78 -17.47
C ILE A 130 1.99 -1.15 -18.80
N MET A 131 2.91 -0.42 -19.45
CA MET A 131 2.66 0.20 -20.74
C MET A 131 2.44 -0.81 -21.88
N SER A 132 2.86 -2.07 -21.70
CA SER A 132 2.60 -3.16 -22.65
C SER A 132 1.22 -3.80 -22.52
N LEU A 133 0.49 -3.56 -21.42
CA LEU A 133 -0.79 -4.20 -21.14
C LEU A 133 -1.87 -3.86 -22.18
N PRO A 134 -2.65 -4.82 -22.67
CA PRO A 134 -3.89 -4.51 -23.38
C PRO A 134 -4.79 -3.57 -22.55
N PRO A 135 -5.52 -2.60 -23.16
CA PRO A 135 -6.32 -1.62 -22.42
C PRO A 135 -7.27 -2.23 -21.39
N HIS A 136 -7.95 -3.33 -21.74
CA HIS A 136 -8.87 -4.02 -20.83
C HIS A 136 -8.18 -4.62 -19.61
N HIS A 137 -6.96 -5.16 -19.74
CA HIS A 137 -6.19 -5.67 -18.60
C HIS A 137 -5.68 -4.54 -17.71
N LEU A 138 -5.34 -3.39 -18.30
CA LEU A 138 -4.96 -2.20 -17.53
C LEU A 138 -6.12 -1.73 -16.66
N ASP A 139 -7.33 -1.69 -17.21
CA ASP A 139 -8.54 -1.30 -16.46
C ASP A 139 -8.85 -2.31 -15.35
N GLN A 140 -8.74 -3.63 -15.62
CA GLN A 140 -8.89 -4.68 -14.59
C GLN A 140 -7.89 -4.53 -13.45
N TRP A 141 -6.62 -4.26 -13.75
CA TRP A 141 -5.60 -4.00 -12.74
C TRP A 141 -5.93 -2.75 -11.89
N LEU A 142 -6.45 -1.69 -12.50
CA LEU A 142 -6.86 -0.50 -11.76
C LEU A 142 -8.08 -0.75 -10.86
N SER A 143 -9.07 -1.50 -11.35
CA SER A 143 -10.21 -1.93 -10.55
C SER A 143 -9.78 -2.80 -9.36
N PHE A 144 -8.80 -3.67 -9.55
CA PHE A 144 -8.25 -4.50 -8.45
C PHE A 144 -7.59 -3.68 -7.34
N HIS A 145 -7.01 -2.51 -7.68
CA HIS A 145 -6.41 -1.58 -6.72
C HIS A 145 -7.38 -0.50 -6.20
N ASP A 146 -8.70 -0.68 -6.41
CA ASP A 146 -9.75 0.29 -6.07
C ASP A 146 -9.48 1.71 -6.60
N GLN A 147 -8.78 1.82 -7.73
CA GLN A 147 -8.49 3.09 -8.37
C GLN A 147 -9.65 3.48 -9.30
N SER A 148 -10.58 4.28 -8.77
CA SER A 148 -11.63 4.90 -9.60
C SER A 148 -11.00 5.83 -10.61
N HIS A 149 -11.22 5.57 -11.90
CA HIS A 149 -10.73 6.40 -12.98
C HIS A 149 -11.83 6.55 -14.05
N PRO A 150 -12.03 7.75 -14.61
CA PRO A 150 -12.85 7.92 -15.80
C PRO A 150 -12.42 6.97 -16.92
N GLN A 151 -13.38 6.41 -17.65
CA GLN A 151 -13.08 5.53 -18.79
C GLN A 151 -12.25 6.24 -19.87
N ASP A 152 -12.46 7.55 -20.03
CA ASP A 152 -11.83 8.39 -21.07
C ASP A 152 -10.42 8.90 -20.70
N ASP A 153 -9.86 8.47 -19.57
CA ASP A 153 -8.52 8.86 -19.18
C ASP A 153 -7.46 8.34 -20.16
N SER A 154 -6.41 9.13 -20.38
CA SER A 154 -5.31 8.71 -21.24
C SER A 154 -4.65 7.44 -20.69
N ARG A 155 -4.24 6.55 -21.61
CA ARG A 155 -3.53 5.31 -21.24
C ARG A 155 -2.32 5.59 -20.36
N MET A 156 -1.59 6.66 -20.64
CA MET A 156 -0.42 7.08 -19.86
C MET A 156 -0.81 7.44 -18.42
N TYR A 157 -1.92 8.15 -18.23
CA TYR A 157 -2.43 8.47 -16.89
C TYR A 157 -2.82 7.20 -16.12
N LYS A 158 -3.60 6.30 -16.75
CA LYS A 158 -3.96 4.99 -16.18
C LYS A 158 -2.74 4.15 -15.79
N ALA A 159 -1.72 4.11 -16.65
CA ALA A 159 -0.48 3.41 -16.38
C ALA A 159 0.28 3.99 -15.17
N LYS A 160 0.35 5.33 -15.05
CA LYS A 160 0.96 5.99 -13.88
C LYS A 160 0.21 5.68 -12.59
N LEU A 161 -1.12 5.73 -12.62
CA LEU A 161 -1.95 5.37 -11.47
C LEU A 161 -1.66 3.94 -11.01
N LEU A 162 -1.64 2.97 -11.94
CA LEU A 162 -1.33 1.59 -11.62
C LEU A 162 0.10 1.44 -11.10
N PHE A 163 1.07 2.11 -11.71
CA PHE A 163 2.47 2.05 -11.29
C PHE A 163 2.64 2.54 -9.86
N VAL A 164 2.01 3.67 -9.50
CA VAL A 164 2.03 4.20 -8.13
C VAL A 164 1.29 3.28 -7.17
N ALA A 165 0.13 2.75 -7.54
CA ALA A 165 -0.64 1.81 -6.72
C ALA A 165 0.14 0.53 -6.40
N ARG A 166 1.06 0.12 -7.29
CA ARG A 166 1.98 -1.01 -7.09
C ARG A 166 3.28 -0.65 -6.35
N GLY A 167 3.40 0.56 -5.81
CA GLY A 167 4.60 1.01 -5.09
C GLY A 167 5.73 1.54 -6.00
N GLY A 168 5.42 1.79 -7.26
CA GLY A 168 6.31 2.48 -8.17
C GLY A 168 6.46 3.96 -7.83
N THR A 169 7.59 4.55 -8.17
CA THR A 169 7.83 5.99 -8.06
C THR A 169 8.32 6.55 -9.38
N MET A 170 8.09 7.84 -9.64
CA MET A 170 8.57 8.52 -10.85
C MET A 170 10.04 8.19 -11.10
N ASN A 171 10.30 7.38 -12.12
CA ASN A 171 11.62 6.96 -12.56
C ASN A 171 11.86 7.43 -14.00
N ASP A 172 13.04 7.13 -14.54
CA ASP A 172 13.42 7.63 -15.86
C ASP A 172 12.56 7.05 -17.00
N SER A 173 12.00 5.85 -16.85
CA SER A 173 11.04 5.28 -17.81
C SER A 173 9.74 6.09 -17.85
N VAL A 174 9.18 6.46 -16.69
CA VAL A 174 7.97 7.30 -16.65
C VAL A 174 8.24 8.66 -17.30
N ARG A 175 9.39 9.29 -16.99
CA ARG A 175 9.80 10.58 -17.58
C ARG A 175 10.08 10.49 -19.07
N ARG A 176 10.53 9.34 -19.58
CA ARG A 176 10.73 9.11 -21.02
C ARG A 176 9.39 9.17 -21.75
N TYR A 177 8.40 8.41 -21.31
CA TYR A 177 7.07 8.41 -21.93
C TYR A 177 6.36 9.76 -21.82
N GLU A 178 6.51 10.50 -20.71
CA GLU A 178 5.96 11.86 -20.59
C GLU A 178 6.55 12.81 -21.65
N ARG A 179 7.86 12.73 -21.90
CA ARG A 179 8.51 13.53 -22.95
C ARG A 179 8.03 13.14 -24.34
N GLU A 180 7.87 11.85 -24.60
CA GLU A 180 7.37 11.34 -25.88
C GLU A 180 5.93 11.80 -26.17
N GLU A 181 5.04 11.72 -25.17
CA GLU A 181 3.66 12.21 -25.27
C GLU A 181 3.61 13.72 -25.53
N GLN A 182 4.38 14.51 -24.77
CA GLN A 182 4.49 15.96 -24.98
C GLN A 182 5.05 16.32 -26.37
N GLU A 183 6.04 15.58 -26.86
CA GLU A 183 6.61 15.79 -28.18
C GLU A 183 5.60 15.47 -29.30
N GLN A 184 4.83 14.39 -29.13
CA GLN A 184 3.75 14.03 -30.07
C GLN A 184 2.64 15.07 -30.09
N GLU A 185 2.19 15.56 -28.94
CA GLU A 185 1.20 16.63 -28.84
C GLU A 185 1.71 17.94 -29.46
N ALA A 186 2.97 18.30 -29.19
CA ALA A 186 3.59 19.48 -29.78
C ALA A 186 3.65 19.37 -31.32
N LYS A 187 4.03 18.20 -31.85
CA LYS A 187 4.03 17.93 -33.29
C LYS A 187 2.62 17.99 -33.89
N ALA A 188 1.62 17.44 -33.21
CA ALA A 188 0.23 17.49 -33.66
C ALA A 188 -0.31 18.93 -33.71
N ARG A 189 -0.02 19.73 -32.67
CA ARG A 189 -0.37 21.16 -32.62
C ARG A 189 0.34 21.96 -33.70
N ALA A 190 1.63 21.72 -33.93
CA ALA A 190 2.40 22.39 -34.99
C ALA A 190 1.78 22.12 -36.37
N LYS A 191 1.46 20.86 -36.70
CA LYS A 191 0.79 20.48 -37.94
C LYS A 191 -0.56 21.18 -38.13
N LEU A 192 -1.36 21.30 -37.07
CA LEU A 192 -2.62 22.05 -37.09
C LEU A 192 -2.43 23.55 -37.37
N THR A 193 -1.37 24.16 -36.82
CA THR A 193 -1.07 25.58 -37.07
C THR A 193 -0.55 25.84 -38.48
N GLU A 194 0.23 24.92 -39.06
CA GLU A 194 0.69 25.00 -40.46
C GLU A 194 -0.45 24.80 -41.45
N ALA A 195 -1.35 23.83 -41.19
CA ALA A 195 -2.54 23.61 -42.02
C ALA A 195 -3.47 24.85 -42.05
N LYS A 196 -3.61 25.57 -40.92
CA LYS A 196 -4.37 26.83 -40.88
C LYS A 196 -3.70 27.97 -41.65
N LYS A 197 -2.38 28.03 -41.70
CA LYS A 197 -1.65 29.04 -42.49
C LYS A 197 -1.68 28.75 -43.99
N GLY A 198 -1.69 27.48 -44.40
CA GLY A 198 -1.80 27.06 -45.80
C GLY A 198 -3.19 27.24 -46.44
N GLY A 199 -4.26 27.34 -45.64
CA GLY A 199 -5.63 27.57 -46.12
C GLY A 199 -6.01 29.04 -46.36
N GLY A 200 -5.14 29.99 -46.00
CA GLY A 200 -5.37 31.44 -46.12
C GLY A 200 -5.08 32.01 -47.51
N GLY A 201 -5.58 31.36 -48.56
CA GLY A 201 -5.22 31.66 -49.96
C GLY A 201 -6.41 31.91 -50.88
N LYS A 202 -7.46 32.62 -50.43
CA LYS A 202 -8.46 33.20 -51.36
C LYS A 202 -9.01 34.51 -50.79
N LYS A 203 -8.28 35.60 -51.04
CA LYS A 203 -8.80 36.99 -50.93
C LYS A 203 -10.02 37.11 -51.85
N ARG A 204 -11.23 37.05 -51.28
CA ARG A 204 -12.39 37.70 -51.90
C ARG A 204 -12.28 39.18 -51.57
N LYS A 205 -11.99 39.99 -52.60
CA LYS A 205 -12.29 41.43 -52.59
C LYS A 205 -13.79 41.56 -52.37
N SER A 206 -14.19 42.01 -51.19
CA SER A 206 -15.50 42.65 -51.00
C SER A 206 -15.20 44.13 -50.82
N ASP A 207 -15.80 44.93 -51.69
CA ASP A 207 -15.66 46.37 -51.71
C ASP A 207 -16.08 47.00 -50.39
N VAL A 208 -15.31 48.01 -50.02
CA VAL A 208 -15.45 48.82 -48.80
C VAL A 208 -16.35 50.00 -49.17
N ASP A 209 -17.59 50.00 -48.68
CA ASP A 209 -18.33 51.25 -48.47
C ASP A 209 -18.01 51.74 -47.05
N ALA A 210 -17.29 52.86 -47.01
CA ALA A 210 -16.97 53.59 -45.79
C ALA A 210 -18.24 54.30 -45.29
N VAL A 211 -18.74 53.90 -44.12
CA VAL A 211 -19.66 54.73 -43.34
C VAL A 211 -18.91 55.25 -42.13
N ASP A 212 -18.59 56.53 -42.24
CA ASP A 212 -18.15 57.42 -41.16
C ASP A 212 -19.27 57.54 -40.12
N THR A 213 -19.01 57.06 -38.90
CA THR A 213 -19.73 57.50 -37.71
C THR A 213 -18.72 57.75 -36.61
N GLY A 214 -18.20 58.97 -36.58
CA GLY A 214 -17.69 59.55 -35.35
C GLY A 214 -18.78 59.58 -34.28
N LEU A 215 -18.39 59.26 -33.04
CA LEU A 215 -18.88 59.91 -31.81
C LEU A 215 -18.10 59.35 -30.61
N ASP A 216 -17.16 60.18 -30.17
CA ASP A 216 -16.97 60.61 -28.79
C ASP A 216 -17.34 59.66 -27.63
N GLY A 217 -16.39 59.51 -26.72
CA GLY A 217 -16.71 59.66 -25.30
C GLY A 217 -16.20 58.61 -24.32
N ARG A 218 -15.40 59.13 -23.39
CA ARG A 218 -15.32 58.77 -21.95
C ARG A 218 -14.38 57.64 -21.51
N ARG A 219 -13.18 58.11 -21.13
CA ARG A 219 -12.56 57.92 -19.79
C ARG A 219 -13.42 57.17 -18.75
N ARG A 220 -12.89 56.09 -18.15
CA ARG A 220 -12.74 55.97 -16.68
C ARG A 220 -11.84 54.81 -16.23
N SER A 221 -11.04 55.14 -15.22
CA SER A 221 -10.12 54.37 -14.36
C SER A 221 -10.57 53.00 -13.87
N LYS A 222 -9.60 52.12 -13.53
CA LYS A 222 -9.23 51.71 -12.15
C LYS A 222 -8.06 50.71 -12.20
N ARG A 223 -6.93 51.00 -11.55
CA ARG A 223 -6.59 50.83 -10.12
C ARG A 223 -6.11 49.40 -9.83
N ARG A 224 -4.78 49.30 -9.77
CA ARG A 224 -3.96 48.15 -9.40
C ARG A 224 -4.02 47.96 -7.89
N THR A 225 -4.44 46.79 -7.41
CA THR A 225 -4.26 46.35 -6.03
C THR A 225 -3.43 45.07 -6.05
N GLN A 226 -2.21 45.18 -5.53
CA GLN A 226 -1.43 44.06 -5.01
C GLN A 226 -1.89 43.75 -3.60
N THR A 227 -1.97 42.47 -3.23
CA THR A 227 -1.52 41.86 -1.96
C THR A 227 -2.06 40.43 -1.86
N PRO A 228 -1.55 39.59 -0.93
CA PRO A 228 -0.22 39.54 -0.33
C PRO A 228 0.60 38.34 -0.83
#